data_AF-A0A4Q7UZQ3-F1
#
_entry.id   AF-A0A4Q7UZQ3-F1
#
_cell.length_a   1.000
_cell.length_b   1.000
_cell.length_c   1.000
_cell.angle_alpha   90.00
_cell.angle_beta   90.00
_cell.angle_gamma   90.00
#
_symmetry.space_group_name_H-M   'P 1'
#
loop_
_entity.id
_entity.type
_entity.pdbx_description
1 polymer ?
#
loop_
_entity_poly.entity_id
_entity_poly.type
_entity_poly.pdbx_seq_one_letter_code
_entity_poly.pdbx_strand_id
1 'polypeptide(L)' 'MWDVRGIVDGWDAFELWVTQLAFPFQVVLVIVVLLPLCAVVATLVDRVTERFDTSSAERAPSTPPPGDDIS' A
#
# COMPACT_ATOMS: atom_id res chain seq x y z
N MET A 1 -14.07 -23.30 -4.73
CA MET A 1 -13.51 -22.65 -5.93
C MET A 1 -14.06 -21.25 -5.98
N TRP A 2 -13.21 -20.21 -5.94
CA TRP A 2 -13.68 -18.83 -6.09
C TRP A 2 -14.17 -18.68 -7.54
N ASP A 3 -15.49 -18.73 -7.74
CA ASP A 3 -16.10 -18.54 -9.05
C ASP A 3 -16.15 -17.03 -9.33
N VAL A 4 -15.64 -16.62 -10.50
CA VAL A 4 -15.61 -15.21 -10.91
C VAL A 4 -17.01 -14.60 -10.86
N ARG A 5 -18.07 -15.36 -11.15
CA ARG A 5 -19.45 -14.88 -11.07
C ARG A 5 -19.86 -14.57 -9.64
N GLY A 6 -19.47 -15.40 -8.67
CA GLY A 6 -19.75 -15.12 -7.26
C GLY A 6 -19.09 -13.85 -6.75
N ILE A 7 -17.90 -13.51 -7.27
CA ILE A 7 -17.23 -12.24 -6.97
C ILE A 7 -17.98 -11.07 -7.62
N VAL A 8 -18.40 -11.22 -8.88
CA VAL A 8 -19.16 -10.19 -9.61
C VAL A 8 -20.51 -9.92 -8.94
N ASP A 9 -21.26 -10.97 -8.59
CA ASP A 9 -22.56 -10.83 -7.93
C ASP A 9 -22.43 -10.18 -6.54
N GLY A 10 -21.36 -10.50 -5.81
CA GLY A 10 -21.05 -9.86 -4.54
C GLY A 10 -20.70 -8.38 -4.69
N TRP A 11 -19.98 -8.04 -5.75
CA TRP A 11 -19.64 -6.65 -6.07
C TRP A 11 -20.86 -5.85 -6.53
N ASP A 12 -21.72 -6.41 -7.36
CA ASP A 12 -22.98 -5.80 -7.81
C ASP A 12 -23.90 -5.47 -6.62
N ALA A 13 -24.06 -6.42 -5.69
CA ALA A 13 -24.81 -6.19 -4.45
C ALA A 13 -24.18 -5.09 -3.59
N PHE A 14 -22.85 -5.00 -3.54
CA PHE A 14 -22.13 -3.94 -2.83
C PHE A 14 -22.35 -2.58 -3.50
N GLU A 15 -22.28 -2.48 -4.82
CA GLU A 15 -22.59 -1.25 -5.57
C GLU A 15 -24.01 -0.77 -5.32
N LEU A 16 -25.00 -1.68 -5.34
CA LEU A 16 -26.39 -1.35 -5.03
C LEU A 16 -26.58 -0.89 -3.58
N TRP A 17 -25.86 -1.50 -2.64
CA TRP A 17 -25.89 -1.08 -1.23
C TRP A 17 -25.27 0.31 -1.03
N VAL A 18 -24.14 0.62 -1.66
CA VAL A 18 -23.51 1.94 -1.53
C VAL A 18 -24.37 3.02 -2.21
N THR A 19 -24.89 2.75 -3.41
CA THR A 19 -25.60 3.76 -4.22
C THR A 19 -26.95 4.15 -3.64
N GLN A 20 -27.62 3.27 -2.89
CA GLN A 20 -28.88 3.58 -2.22
C GLN A 20 -28.73 4.37 -0.91
N LEU A 21 -27.50 4.51 -0.38
CA LEU A 21 -27.27 5.33 0.81
C LEU A 21 -27.47 6.82 0.48
N ALA A 22 -27.94 7.58 1.47
CA ALA A 22 -27.95 9.04 1.34
C ALA A 22 -26.52 9.57 1.17
N PHE A 23 -26.36 10.62 0.37
CA PHE A 23 -25.08 11.26 0.06
C PHE A 23 -24.12 11.44 1.27
N PRO A 24 -24.56 11.95 2.46
CA PRO A 24 -23.63 12.11 3.59
C PRO A 24 -23.04 10.78 4.08
N PHE A 25 -23.79 9.67 4.02
CA PHE A 25 -23.27 8.36 4.42
C PHE A 25 -22.24 7.83 3.44
N GLN A 26 -22.39 8.08 2.14
CA GLN A 26 -21.37 7.72 1.13
C GLN A 26 -20.04 8.43 1.41
N VAL A 27 -20.10 9.74 1.72
CA VAL A 27 -18.91 10.53 2.08
C VAL A 27 -18.24 9.99 3.35
N VAL A 28 -19.02 9.70 4.38
CA VAL A 28 -18.49 9.10 5.62
C VAL A 28 -17.84 7.75 5.34
N LEU A 29 -18.44 6.89 4.50
CA LEU A 29 -17.88 5.60 4.13
C LEU A 29 -16.53 5.77 3.42
N VAL A 30 -16.42 6.71 2.47
CA VAL A 30 -15.15 7.02 1.80
C VAL A 30 -14.09 7.46 2.82
N ILE A 31 -14.44 8.36 3.74
CA ILE A 31 -13.51 8.88 4.75
C ILE A 31 -13.05 7.77 5.70
N VAL A 32 -13.98 6.92 6.15
CA VAL A 32 -13.71 5.91 7.19
C VAL A 32 -13.13 4.62 6.63
N VAL A 33 -13.35 4.30 5.37
CA VAL A 33 -12.92 3.02 4.76
C VAL A 33 -11.91 3.24 3.64
N LEU A 34 -12.24 4.05 2.64
CA LEU A 34 -11.40 4.17 1.45
C LEU A 34 -10.11 4.95 1.72
N LEU A 35 -10.18 6.06 2.47
CA LEU A 35 -8.98 6.81 2.86
C LEU A 35 -7.99 6.00 3.69
N PRO A 36 -8.40 5.30 4.78
CA PRO A 36 -7.45 4.49 5.52
C PRO A 36 -6.96 3.29 4.71
N LEU A 37 -7.79 2.69 3.85
CA LEU A 37 -7.33 1.64 2.94
C LEU A 37 -6.24 2.17 2.01
N CYS A 38 -6.42 3.35 1.43
CA CYS A 38 -5.41 4.02 0.61
C CYS A 38 -4.12 4.28 1.39
N ALA A 39 -4.22 4.80 2.62
CA ALA A 39 -3.07 5.04 3.48
C ALA A 39 -2.31 3.75 3.83
N VAL A 40 -3.04 2.67 4.10
CA VAL A 40 -2.45 1.34 4.36
C VAL A 40 -1.71 0.83 3.14
N VAL A 41 -2.33 0.92 1.96
CA VAL A 41 -1.69 0.50 0.70
C VAL A 41 -0.45 1.33 0.41
N ALA A 42 -0.52 2.66 0.56
CA ALA A 42 0.64 3.54 0.39
C ALA A 42 1.78 3.16 1.34
N THR A 43 1.46 2.99 2.63
CA THR A 43 2.43 2.57 3.64
C THR A 43 3.06 1.22 3.32
N LEU A 44 2.28 0.27 2.78
CA LEU A 44 2.79 -1.04 2.39
C LEU A 44 3.76 -0.94 1.21
N VAL A 45 3.44 -0.10 0.22
CA VAL A 45 4.32 0.17 -0.93
C VAL A 45 5.63 0.83 -0.47
N ASP A 46 5.56 1.81 0.43
CA ASP A 46 6.73 2.47 1.00
C ASP A 46 7.64 1.46 1.71
N ARG A 47 7.05 0.59 2.55
CA ARG A 47 7.78 -0.48 3.27
C ARG A 47 8.46 -1.47 2.34
N VAL A 48 7.80 -1.84 1.25
CA VAL A 48 8.36 -2.72 0.22
C VAL A 48 9.56 -2.04 -0.45
N THR A 49 9.45 -0.75 -0.74
CA THR A 49 10.52 0.05 -1.34
C THR A 49 11.74 0.18 -0.41
N GLU A 50 11.52 0.51 0.86
CA GLU A 50 12.58 0.57 1.89
C GLU A 50 13.35 -0.76 2.02
N ARG A 51 12.64 -1.90 1.88
CA ARG A 51 13.25 -3.22 1.93
C ARG A 51 14.17 -3.48 0.74
N PHE A 52 13.82 -3.00 -0.44
CA PHE A 52 14.66 -3.11 -1.63
C PHE A 52 15.88 -2.20 -1.56
N ASP A 53 15.75 -1.00 -0.99
CA ASP A 53 16.87 -0.06 -0.86
C ASP A 53 17.92 -0.57 0.12
N THR A 54 17.49 -1.14 1.26
CA THR A 54 18.39 -1.79 2.24
C THR A 54 19.21 -2.92 1.60
N SER A 55 18.60 -3.69 0.69
CA SER A 55 19.32 -4.75 -0.03
C SER A 55 20.36 -4.20 -1.02
N SER A 56 20.23 -2.95 -1.47
CA SER A 56 21.20 -2.29 -2.34
C SER A 56 22.35 -1.65 -1.55
N ALA A 57 22.08 -1.15 -0.34
CA ALA A 57 23.08 -0.57 0.55
C ALA A 57 24.14 -1.59 1.02
N GLU A 58 23.75 -2.85 1.25
CA GLU A 58 24.70 -3.93 1.60
C GLU A 58 25.63 -4.34 0.45
N ARG A 59 25.34 -3.86 -0.77
CA ARG A 59 26.18 -4.03 -1.97
C ARG A 59 27.10 -2.84 -2.23
N ALA A 60 27.00 -1.75 -1.47
CA ALA A 60 27.93 -0.65 -1.60
C ALA A 60 29.30 -1.08 -1.03
N PRO A 61 30.36 -1.12 -1.85
CA PRO A 61 31.70 -1.38 -1.34
C PRO A 61 32.03 -0.30 -0.31
N SER A 62 32.36 -0.70 0.91
CA SER A 62 33.07 0.14 1.85
C SER A 62 34.41 0.46 1.22
N THR A 63 34.50 1.57 0.49
CA THR A 63 35.79 2.16 0.12
C THR A 63 36.50 2.43 1.44
N PRO A 64 37.61 1.73 1.74
CA PRO A 64 38.37 1.96 2.96
C PRO A 64 38.79 3.44 2.99
N PRO A 65 38.77 4.10 4.17
CA PRO A 65 39.33 5.45 4.28
C PRO A 65 40.78 5.43 3.77
N PRO A 66 41.20 6.36 2.91
CA PRO A 66 42.58 6.46 2.47
C PRO A 66 43.48 6.73 3.68
N GLY A 67 44.33 5.75 4.00
CA GLY A 67 45.62 5.91 4.67
C GLY A 67 45.67 6.84 5.88
N ASP A 68 45.42 6.26 7.06
CA ASP A 68 46.08 6.60 8.31
C ASP A 68 47.53 6.07 8.35
N ASP A 69 48.23 6.09 7.21
CA ASP A 69 49.60 5.63 7.02
C ASP A 69 50.61 6.78 6.88
N ILE A 70 50.30 8.02 7.28
CA ILE A 70 51.31 9.08 7.41
C ILE A 70 50.96 10.02 8.57
N SER A 71 51.49 9.76 9.78
CA SER A 71 52.31 10.71 10.56
C SER A 71 52.68 10.17 11.94
#